data_AF-A0A139BXL5-F1
#
_entry.id   AF-A0A139BXL5-F1
#
_cell.length_a   1.000
_cell.length_b   1.000
_cell.length_c   1.000
_cell.angle_alpha   90.00
_cell.angle_beta   90.00
_cell.angle_gamma   90.00
#
_symmetry.space_group_name_H-M   'P 1'
#
loop_
_entity.id
_entity.type
_entity.pdbx_description
1 polymer ?
#
loop_
_entity_poly.entity_id
_entity_poly.type
_entity_poly.pdbx_seq_one_letter_code
_entity_poly.pdbx_strand_id
1 'polypeptide(L)'
;TSGNFRKLGTFAWDAGATATIPDVGKYRQKELRMRVSILLLFPVLFFAGCDKQSAAARDAQAQARPGYQTAKTFCSQCHDLPSGDQYPPAAWPYVVSRMEGHMESAHKRIPSAAEHDAIIGYLQSK
;
A
#
# COMPACT_ATOMS: atom_id res chain seq x y z
N THR A 1 25.25 2.32 -37.34
CA THR A 1 24.86 3.70 -36.95
C THR A 1 24.67 3.73 -35.45
N SER A 2 25.66 4.32 -34.77
CA SER A 2 25.72 4.49 -33.32
C SER A 2 24.76 5.61 -32.88
N GLY A 3 23.91 5.32 -31.88
CA GLY A 3 22.93 6.26 -31.31
C GLY A 3 23.28 6.59 -29.87
N ASN A 4 23.48 7.88 -29.63
CA ASN A 4 23.98 8.53 -28.42
C ASN A 4 23.07 8.41 -27.18
N PHE A 5 23.59 7.92 -26.05
CA PHE A 5 23.03 8.16 -24.72
C PHE A 5 23.72 9.35 -24.08
N ARG A 6 22.99 10.46 -23.87
CA ARG A 6 23.48 11.62 -23.10
C ARG A 6 23.37 11.34 -21.60
N LYS A 7 24.51 11.48 -20.91
CA LYS A 7 24.68 11.57 -19.46
C LYS A 7 23.90 12.75 -18.87
N LEU A 8 23.21 12.51 -17.76
CA LEU A 8 22.85 13.44 -16.69
C LEU A 8 23.07 12.63 -15.42
N GLY A 9 23.76 13.01 -14.36
CA GLY A 9 24.54 14.17 -13.95
C GLY A 9 24.88 13.82 -12.48
N THR A 10 26.17 13.79 -12.13
CA THR A 10 26.66 13.39 -10.80
C THR A 10 26.40 14.50 -9.80
N PHE A 11 25.68 14.22 -8.72
CA PHE A 11 25.58 15.14 -7.57
C PHE A 11 26.80 14.98 -6.66
N ALA A 12 27.67 15.99 -6.67
CA ALA A 12 28.76 16.16 -5.73
C ALA A 12 28.23 16.86 -4.46
N TRP A 13 28.68 16.41 -3.29
CA TRP A 13 28.41 17.06 -2.01
C TRP A 13 29.61 17.96 -1.70
N ASP A 14 29.43 19.28 -1.80
CA ASP A 14 30.46 20.24 -1.41
C ASP A 14 30.51 20.36 0.12
N ALA A 15 31.61 19.88 0.69
CA ALA A 15 32.02 20.13 2.06
C ALA A 15 32.63 21.53 2.14
N GLY A 16 31.99 22.45 2.87
CA GLY A 16 32.54 23.80 3.00
C GLY A 16 31.69 24.81 3.76
N ALA A 17 31.37 24.54 5.02
CA ALA A 17 30.97 25.59 5.95
C ALA A 17 31.44 25.25 7.37
N THR A 18 32.61 25.75 7.75
CA THR A 18 33.10 25.73 9.14
C THR A 18 32.31 26.73 9.96
N ALA A 19 31.20 26.27 10.55
CA ALA A 19 30.51 27.01 11.60
C ALA A 19 31.31 26.91 12.90
N THR A 20 31.75 28.06 13.42
CA THR A 20 32.37 28.18 14.75
C THR A 20 31.36 27.82 15.83
N ILE A 21 31.71 26.84 16.69
CA ILE A 21 30.91 26.43 17.85
C ILE A 21 31.08 27.48 18.96
N PRO A 22 30.01 28.06 19.52
CA PRO A 22 30.11 28.92 20.70
C PRO A 22 30.40 28.10 21.97
N ASP A 23 31.26 28.67 22.82
CA ASP A 23 31.73 28.14 24.10
C ASP A 23 30.57 27.74 25.04
N VAL A 24 30.43 26.43 25.29
CA VAL A 24 29.50 25.84 26.28
C VAL A 24 30.05 25.97 27.70
N GLY A 25 30.42 27.19 28.07
CA GLY A 25 31.20 27.48 29.27
C GLY A 25 30.47 28.27 30.34
N LYS A 26 29.13 28.31 30.44
CA LYS A 26 28.50 29.15 31.50
C LYS A 26 27.05 28.95 31.96
N TYR A 27 26.36 27.84 31.67
CA TYR A 27 25.01 27.63 32.22
C TYR A 27 24.95 26.43 33.17
N ARG A 28 25.76 26.56 34.22
CA ARG A 28 25.78 25.73 35.43
C ARG A 28 24.46 25.94 36.20
N GLN A 29 23.61 24.91 36.17
CA GLN A 29 22.74 24.46 37.27
C GLN A 29 22.04 25.53 38.13
N LYS A 30 20.91 26.11 37.68
CA LYS A 30 19.97 26.70 38.66
C LYS A 30 18.49 26.57 38.36
N GLU A 31 18.07 26.49 37.10
CA GLU A 31 16.64 26.59 36.79
C GLU A 31 15.95 25.23 36.57
N LEU A 32 16.15 24.30 37.51
CA LEU A 32 15.55 22.95 37.55
C LEU A 32 14.07 22.97 38.04
N ARG A 33 13.27 23.99 37.69
CA ARG A 33 11.86 24.07 38.11
C ARG A 33 10.85 24.25 36.97
N MET A 34 11.29 24.31 35.72
CA MET A 34 10.39 24.52 34.57
C MET A 34 10.72 23.56 33.42
N ARG A 35 10.74 22.25 33.71
CA ARG A 35 10.97 21.19 32.71
C ARG A 35 10.03 19.99 32.85
N VAL A 36 8.92 20.14 33.57
CA VAL A 36 7.91 19.07 33.69
C VAL A 36 6.78 19.24 32.66
N SER A 37 6.50 20.46 32.18
CA SER A 37 5.35 20.71 31.28
C SER A 37 5.60 20.44 29.80
N ILE A 38 6.85 20.33 29.35
CA ILE A 38 7.17 20.11 27.91
C ILE A 38 7.23 18.61 27.56
N LEU A 39 7.47 17.72 28.54
CA LEU A 39 7.56 16.27 28.32
C LEU A 39 6.21 15.56 28.22
N LEU A 40 5.09 16.24 28.53
CA LEU A 40 3.74 15.69 28.36
C LEU A 40 3.08 16.07 27.02
N LEU A 41 3.64 17.01 26.26
CA LEU A 41 3.09 17.43 24.97
C LEU A 41 3.76 16.74 23.75
N PHE A 42 4.96 16.19 23.93
CA PHE A 42 5.67 15.48 22.88
C PHE A 42 5.14 14.07 22.51
N PRO A 43 4.44 13.30 23.38
CA PRO A 43 3.92 11.99 22.96
C PRO A 43 2.71 12.10 22.01
N VAL A 44 1.94 13.20 22.07
CA VAL A 44 0.66 13.33 21.34
C VAL A 44 0.87 13.52 19.84
N LEU A 45 2.00 14.09 19.42
CA LEU A 45 2.33 14.33 18.01
C LEU A 45 3.16 13.21 17.37
N PHE A 46 3.67 12.25 18.15
CA PHE A 46 4.53 11.16 17.65
C PHE A 46 3.74 9.88 17.28
N PHE A 47 2.47 9.73 17.69
CA PHE A 47 1.61 8.60 17.31
C PHE A 47 0.86 8.77 15.98
N ALA A 48 1.02 9.89 15.27
CA ALA A 48 0.43 10.11 13.94
C ALA A 48 1.24 9.46 12.79
N GLY A 49 1.95 8.36 13.08
CA GLY A 49 2.81 7.65 12.14
C GLY A 49 2.09 6.50 11.41
N CYS A 50 1.91 6.68 10.10
CA CYS A 50 1.63 5.68 9.05
C CYS A 50 0.19 5.12 8.94
N ASP A 51 -0.42 5.41 7.78
CA ASP A 51 -1.68 4.97 7.17
C ASP A 51 -2.00 3.45 7.15
N LYS A 52 -1.27 2.60 7.89
CA LYS A 52 -1.50 1.14 7.97
C LYS A 52 -2.90 0.78 8.47
N GLN A 53 -3.48 1.60 9.34
CA GLN A 53 -4.85 1.43 9.81
C GLN A 53 -5.87 1.52 8.67
N SER A 54 -5.57 2.31 7.62
CA SER A 54 -6.47 2.45 6.46
C SER A 54 -6.37 1.27 5.49
N ALA A 55 -5.20 0.64 5.34
CA ALA A 55 -5.03 -0.52 4.46
C ALA A 55 -5.75 -1.76 5.04
N ALA A 56 -5.48 -2.08 6.31
CA ALA A 56 -6.13 -3.21 6.97
C ALA A 56 -7.66 -3.06 7.02
N ALA A 57 -8.17 -1.83 7.19
CA ALA A 57 -9.60 -1.56 7.17
C ALA A 57 -10.22 -1.77 5.78
N ARG A 58 -9.54 -1.37 4.69
CA ARG A 58 -9.99 -1.61 3.32
C ARG A 58 -9.99 -3.10 2.98
N ASP A 59 -8.96 -3.83 3.40
CA ASP A 59 -8.89 -5.28 3.20
C ASP A 59 -10.01 -6.01 3.95
N ALA A 60 -10.29 -5.59 5.19
CA ALA A 60 -11.40 -6.14 5.97
C ALA A 60 -12.77 -5.87 5.32
N GLN A 61 -12.97 -4.68 4.74
CA GLN A 61 -14.19 -4.35 4.00
C GLN A 61 -14.33 -5.21 2.73
N ALA A 62 -13.25 -5.40 1.97
CA ALA A 62 -13.24 -6.29 0.82
C ALA A 62 -13.59 -7.74 1.22
N GLN A 63 -13.01 -8.22 2.33
CA GLN A 63 -13.25 -9.56 2.86
C GLN A 63 -14.70 -9.80 3.32
N ALA A 64 -15.38 -8.75 3.79
CA ALA A 64 -16.76 -8.82 4.26
C ALA A 64 -17.79 -8.87 3.12
N ARG A 65 -17.41 -8.53 1.90
CA ARG A 65 -18.34 -8.46 0.77
C ARG A 65 -18.77 -9.86 0.31
N PRO A 66 -20.05 -10.05 -0.02
CA PRO A 66 -20.53 -11.31 -0.60
C PRO A 66 -19.71 -11.73 -1.81
N GLY A 67 -19.41 -13.02 -1.93
CA GLY A 67 -18.62 -13.58 -3.02
C GLY A 67 -17.10 -13.45 -2.86
N TYR A 68 -16.58 -12.72 -1.85
CA TYR A 68 -15.14 -12.59 -1.62
C TYR A 68 -14.43 -13.94 -1.50
N GLN A 69 -14.96 -14.86 -0.68
CA GLN A 69 -14.32 -16.17 -0.47
C GLN A 69 -14.32 -17.03 -1.74
N THR A 70 -15.39 -16.94 -2.53
CA THR A 70 -15.48 -17.61 -3.84
C THR A 70 -14.43 -17.02 -4.78
N ALA A 71 -14.40 -15.69 -4.94
CA ALA A 71 -13.39 -15.02 -5.77
C ALA A 71 -11.97 -15.36 -5.33
N LYS A 72 -11.67 -15.32 -4.02
CA LYS A 72 -10.36 -15.69 -3.49
C LYS A 72 -10.01 -17.13 -3.86
N THR A 73 -10.92 -18.08 -3.66
CA THR A 73 -10.68 -19.50 -3.97
C THR A 73 -10.32 -19.73 -5.43
N PHE A 74 -10.97 -19.04 -6.36
CA PHE A 74 -10.79 -19.29 -7.80
C PHE A 74 -9.75 -18.40 -8.45
N CYS A 75 -9.81 -17.10 -8.20
CA CYS A 75 -9.00 -16.10 -8.89
C CYS A 75 -7.59 -15.98 -8.30
N SER A 76 -7.33 -16.52 -7.11
CA SER A 76 -5.98 -16.54 -6.51
C SER A 76 -5.24 -17.88 -6.64
N GLN A 77 -5.67 -18.74 -7.57
CA GLN A 77 -5.01 -20.04 -7.81
C GLN A 77 -3.63 -19.90 -8.49
N CYS A 78 -3.39 -18.79 -9.18
CA CYS A 78 -2.18 -18.58 -9.98
C CYS A 78 -1.39 -17.31 -9.60
N HIS A 79 -2.07 -16.27 -9.11
CA HIS A 79 -1.50 -14.99 -8.69
C HIS A 79 -2.42 -14.33 -7.66
N ASP A 80 -2.18 -13.08 -7.28
CA ASP A 80 -3.01 -12.38 -6.30
C ASP A 80 -4.45 -12.16 -6.80
N LEU A 81 -5.39 -12.07 -5.86
CA LEU A 81 -6.80 -11.78 -6.17
C LEU A 81 -6.90 -10.38 -6.82
N PRO A 82 -7.53 -10.24 -8.00
CA PRO A 82 -7.70 -8.94 -8.60
C PRO A 82 -8.59 -8.04 -7.71
N SER A 83 -8.15 -6.80 -7.50
CA SER A 83 -8.99 -5.75 -6.94
C SER A 83 -10.11 -5.36 -7.91
N GLY A 84 -11.32 -5.16 -7.39
CA GLY A 84 -12.53 -4.83 -8.16
C GLY A 84 -12.51 -3.43 -8.81
N ASP A 85 -11.56 -2.58 -8.44
CA ASP A 85 -11.38 -1.23 -9.00
C ASP A 85 -10.43 -1.17 -10.21
N GLN A 86 -9.73 -2.27 -10.53
CA GLN A 86 -8.82 -2.33 -11.69
C GLN A 86 -9.55 -2.16 -13.03
N TYR A 87 -10.82 -2.54 -13.11
CA TYR A 87 -11.65 -2.41 -14.30
C TYR A 87 -13.03 -1.79 -13.95
N PRO A 88 -13.71 -1.16 -14.92
CA PRO A 88 -15.11 -0.77 -14.75
C PRO A 88 -15.98 -1.99 -14.43
N PRO A 89 -17.04 -1.88 -13.60
CA PRO A 89 -17.89 -3.01 -13.24
C PRO A 89 -18.41 -3.83 -14.44
N ALA A 90 -18.81 -3.16 -15.52
CA ALA A 90 -19.34 -3.82 -16.72
C ALA A 90 -18.30 -4.68 -17.46
N ALA A 91 -17.00 -4.51 -17.22
CA ALA A 91 -15.95 -5.29 -17.87
C ALA A 91 -15.67 -6.64 -17.18
N TRP A 92 -16.05 -6.80 -15.91
CA TRP A 92 -15.71 -7.99 -15.13
C TRP A 92 -16.23 -9.32 -15.70
N PRO A 93 -17.45 -9.42 -16.26
CA PRO A 93 -17.90 -10.67 -16.89
C PRO A 93 -16.95 -11.16 -17.99
N TYR A 94 -16.45 -10.25 -18.82
CA TYR A 94 -15.47 -10.58 -19.86
C TYR A 94 -14.11 -10.98 -19.29
N VAL A 95 -13.63 -10.27 -18.25
CA VAL A 95 -12.37 -10.59 -17.59
C VAL A 95 -12.42 -11.97 -16.93
N VAL A 96 -13.50 -12.29 -16.21
CA VAL A 96 -13.70 -13.57 -15.55
C VAL A 96 -13.77 -14.71 -16.58
N SER A 97 -14.51 -14.53 -17.68
CA SER A 97 -14.55 -15.51 -18.77
C SER A 97 -13.15 -15.82 -19.34
N ARG A 98 -12.29 -14.81 -19.49
CA ARG A 98 -10.90 -15.04 -19.90
C ARG A 98 -10.09 -15.79 -18.84
N MET A 99 -10.27 -15.47 -17.55
CA MET A 99 -9.60 -16.18 -16.47
C MET A 99 -10.01 -17.66 -16.48
N GLU A 100 -11.29 -17.98 -16.69
CA GLU A 100 -11.76 -19.36 -16.79
C GLU A 100 -11.12 -20.11 -17.96
N GLY A 101 -10.98 -19.49 -19.13
CA GLY A 101 -10.23 -20.08 -20.26
C GLY A 101 -8.75 -20.34 -19.92
N HIS A 102 -8.12 -19.47 -19.15
CA HIS A 102 -6.76 -19.70 -18.64
C HIS A 102 -6.72 -20.82 -17.58
N MET A 103 -7.73 -20.92 -16.72
CA MET A 103 -7.85 -21.98 -15.71
C MET A 103 -8.03 -23.34 -16.36
N GLU A 104 -8.88 -23.43 -17.39
CA GLU A 104 -9.06 -24.63 -18.20
C GLU A 104 -7.74 -25.10 -18.83
N SER A 105 -7.04 -24.17 -19.48
CA SER A 105 -5.73 -24.43 -20.12
C SER A 105 -4.66 -24.87 -19.10
N ALA A 106 -4.75 -24.41 -17.85
CA ALA A 106 -3.86 -24.75 -16.76
C ALA A 106 -4.34 -25.96 -15.93
N HIS A 107 -5.39 -26.66 -16.37
CA HIS A 107 -6.01 -27.78 -15.67
C HIS A 107 -6.39 -27.47 -14.21
N LYS A 108 -6.87 -26.25 -13.96
CA LYS A 108 -7.41 -25.81 -12.67
C LYS A 108 -8.91 -26.01 -12.61
N ARG A 109 -9.46 -26.01 -11.39
CA ARG A 109 -10.91 -26.12 -11.20
C ARG A 109 -11.58 -24.85 -11.72
N ILE A 110 -12.49 -25.01 -12.67
CA ILE A 110 -13.37 -23.96 -13.18
C ILE A 110 -14.56 -23.81 -12.23
N PRO A 111 -15.01 -22.58 -11.91
CA PRO A 111 -16.21 -22.36 -11.12
C PRO A 111 -17.48 -22.88 -11.81
N SER A 112 -18.43 -23.33 -11.00
CA SER A 112 -19.81 -23.56 -11.45
C SER A 112 -20.52 -22.24 -11.75
N ALA A 113 -21.67 -22.28 -12.42
CA ALA A 113 -22.44 -21.07 -12.76
C ALA A 113 -22.77 -20.19 -11.52
N ALA A 114 -23.17 -20.81 -10.40
CA ALA A 114 -23.46 -20.08 -9.17
C ALA A 114 -22.20 -19.46 -8.54
N GLU A 115 -21.05 -20.14 -8.64
CA GLU A 115 -19.76 -19.60 -8.19
C GLU A 115 -19.31 -18.45 -9.10
N HIS A 116 -19.46 -18.59 -10.42
CA HIS A 116 -19.16 -17.55 -11.41
C HIS A 116 -19.95 -16.26 -11.13
N ASP A 117 -21.27 -16.37 -10.90
CA ASP A 117 -22.11 -15.20 -10.61
C ASP A 117 -21.71 -14.53 -9.29
N ALA A 118 -21.33 -15.30 -8.27
CA ALA A 118 -20.82 -14.78 -7.01
C ALA A 118 -19.47 -14.04 -7.19
N ILE A 119 -18.58 -14.54 -8.07
CA ILE A 119 -17.31 -13.89 -8.38
C ILE A 119 -17.55 -12.56 -9.10
N ILE A 120 -18.43 -12.53 -10.11
CA ILE A 120 -18.76 -11.29 -10.82
C ILE A 120 -19.42 -10.29 -9.87
N GLY A 121 -20.41 -10.72 -9.09
CA GLY A 121 -21.08 -9.84 -8.12
C GLY A 121 -20.12 -9.26 -7.09
N TYR A 122 -19.14 -10.05 -6.64
CA TYR A 122 -18.03 -9.53 -5.85
C TYR A 122 -17.23 -8.49 -6.65
N LEU A 123 -16.66 -8.81 -7.80
CA LEU A 123 -15.76 -7.88 -8.52
C LEU A 123 -16.44 -6.58 -8.98
N GLN A 124 -17.76 -6.62 -9.22
CA GLN A 124 -18.57 -5.46 -9.59
C GLN A 124 -18.97 -4.57 -8.42
N SER A 125 -19.05 -5.11 -7.20
CA SER A 125 -19.35 -4.30 -6.02
C SER A 125 -18.16 -3.38 -5.69
N LYS A 126 -18.44 -2.25 -5.03
CA LYS A 126 -17.42 -1.32 -4.52
C LYS A 126 -17.36 -1.48 -3.01
#